data_AF-L9WCR4-F1
#
_entry.id   AF-L9WCR4-F1
#
_cell.length_a   1.000
_cell.length_b   1.000
_cell.length_c   1.000
_cell.angle_alpha   90.00
_cell.angle_beta   90.00
_cell.angle_gamma   90.00
#
_symmetry.space_group_name_H-M   'P 1'
#
loop_
_entity.id
_entity.type
_entity.pdbx_description
1 polymer ?
#
loop_
_entity_poly.entity_id
_entity_poly.type
_entity_poly.pdbx_seq_one_letter_code
_entity_poly.pdbx_strand_id
1 'polypeptide(L)'
;MIEQVYLEQLLASVVVLIAVYVFYHVLDGQFLGPEDTFWNELRPSLLPALDSYARKIGFFTLNRAYESEFVATVEADLPSIERWLHDMGYDRNPMAGLKYRGNLEDEDFEVTTWAYRESDNSLIPDPLAFWQTHVFVFDNGDGTFDLYAHYEYSSMNPLVAYKHVRGIGMDRERGVGYVLRNLEQNSGLDVVDVAGMWGPVTEAAPER
;
A
#
# COMPACT_ATOMS: atom_id res chain seq x y z
N MET A 1 0.34 -20.86 -22.42
CA MET A 1 -0.01 -19.47 -22.09
C MET A 1 -1.16 -19.43 -21.07
N ILE A 2 -2.33 -19.99 -21.38
CA ILE A 2 -3.48 -20.05 -20.46
C ILE A 2 -3.16 -20.83 -19.16
N GLU A 3 -2.54 -22.01 -19.26
CA GLU A 3 -2.18 -22.83 -18.09
C GLU A 3 -1.18 -22.14 -17.15
N GLN A 4 -0.26 -21.35 -17.72
CA GLN A 4 0.74 -20.62 -16.94
C GLN A 4 0.10 -19.48 -16.13
N VAL A 5 -0.84 -18.74 -16.73
CA VAL A 5 -1.59 -17.68 -16.04
C VAL A 5 -2.39 -18.25 -14.85
N TYR A 6 -3.00 -19.43 -15.02
CA TYR A 6 -3.72 -20.09 -13.92
C TYR A 6 -2.78 -20.59 -12.82
N LEU A 7 -1.60 -21.09 -13.17
CA LEU A 7 -0.61 -21.53 -12.19
C LEU A 7 -0.07 -20.35 -11.37
N GLU A 8 0.24 -19.22 -12.01
CA GLU A 8 0.68 -17.98 -11.33
C GLU A 8 -0.40 -17.44 -10.39
N GLN A 9 -1.66 -17.42 -10.84
CA GLN A 9 -2.80 -17.05 -10.01
C GLN A 9 -2.92 -17.99 -8.80
N LEU A 10 -2.86 -19.30 -9.01
CA LEU A 10 -2.96 -20.29 -7.94
C LEU A 10 -1.83 -20.13 -6.90
N LEU A 11 -0.59 -19.93 -7.36
CA LEU A 11 0.55 -19.71 -6.48
C LEU A 11 0.38 -18.46 -5.63
N ALA A 12 -0.04 -17.33 -6.23
CA ALA A 12 -0.33 -16.12 -5.50
C ALA A 12 -1.44 -16.34 -4.45
N SER A 13 -2.53 -17.04 -4.82
CA SER A 13 -3.61 -17.39 -3.91
C SER A 13 -3.13 -18.22 -2.72
N VAL A 14 -2.28 -19.23 -2.97
CA VAL A 14 -1.74 -20.09 -1.90
C VAL A 14 -0.82 -19.31 -0.97
N VAL A 15 0.09 -18.49 -1.51
CA VAL A 15 0.98 -17.65 -0.71
C VAL A 15 0.18 -16.70 0.18
N VAL A 16 -0.82 -16.01 -0.38
CA VAL A 16 -1.66 -15.10 0.39
C VAL A 16 -2.50 -15.83 1.43
N LEU A 17 -3.04 -17.01 1.12
CA LEU A 17 -3.77 -17.81 2.10
C LEU A 17 -2.88 -18.18 3.30
N ILE A 18 -1.63 -18.59 3.04
CA ILE A 18 -0.64 -18.87 4.09
C ILE A 18 -0.34 -17.59 4.89
N ALA A 19 -0.10 -16.46 4.21
CA ALA A 19 0.21 -15.19 4.85
C ALA A 19 -0.93 -14.74 5.78
N VAL A 20 -2.19 -14.76 5.30
CA VAL A 20 -3.36 -14.42 6.12
C VAL A 20 -3.49 -15.35 7.32
N TYR A 21 -3.35 -16.66 7.12
CA TYR A 21 -3.42 -17.62 8.21
C TYR A 21 -2.32 -17.35 9.26
N VAL A 22 -1.09 -17.08 8.82
CA VAL A 22 0.01 -16.75 9.73
C VAL A 22 -0.27 -15.46 10.48
N PHE A 23 -0.56 -14.35 9.80
CA PHE A 23 -0.74 -13.05 10.44
C PHE A 23 -1.96 -12.99 11.35
N TYR A 24 -3.12 -13.46 10.88
CA TYR A 24 -4.38 -13.26 11.60
C TYR A 24 -4.78 -14.45 12.50
N HIS A 25 -4.17 -15.63 12.35
CA HIS A 25 -4.50 -16.80 13.19
C HIS A 25 -3.34 -17.30 14.05
N VAL A 26 -2.12 -17.39 13.49
CA VAL A 26 -0.95 -17.85 14.27
C VAL A 26 -0.39 -16.73 15.13
N LEU A 27 -0.31 -15.53 14.56
CA LEU A 27 0.26 -14.34 15.20
C LEU A 27 -0.80 -13.44 15.83
N ASP A 28 -2.09 -13.73 15.66
CA ASP A 28 -3.21 -12.98 16.25
C ASP A 28 -3.15 -11.46 15.98
N GLY A 29 -2.76 -11.09 14.76
CA GLY A 29 -2.59 -9.69 14.35
C GLY A 29 -1.33 -9.00 14.88
N GLN A 30 -0.49 -9.70 15.65
CA GLN A 30 0.87 -9.21 15.95
C GLN A 30 1.58 -8.93 14.63
N PHE A 31 2.42 -7.91 14.61
CA PHE A 31 3.14 -7.44 13.42
C PHE A 31 2.34 -6.56 12.45
N LEU A 32 1.09 -6.21 12.78
CA LEU A 32 0.25 -5.35 11.93
C LEU A 32 -0.06 -3.97 12.54
N GLY A 33 0.42 -3.71 13.76
CA GLY A 33 0.17 -2.45 14.47
C GLY A 33 1.24 -1.37 14.22
N PRO A 34 1.08 -0.19 14.84
CA PRO A 34 2.02 0.92 14.71
C PRO A 34 3.40 0.60 15.29
N GLU A 35 3.47 -0.17 16.37
CA GLU A 35 4.73 -0.54 17.03
C GLU A 35 5.58 -1.54 16.22
N ASP A 36 5.01 -2.15 15.18
CA ASP A 36 5.61 -3.24 14.41
C ASP A 36 6.48 -2.73 13.24
N THR A 37 7.46 -1.88 13.56
CA THR A 37 8.27 -1.13 12.59
C THR A 37 9.28 -1.98 11.83
N PHE A 38 9.50 -3.25 12.19
CA PHE A 38 10.48 -4.12 11.51
C PHE A 38 10.21 -4.27 10.00
N TRP A 39 8.95 -4.12 9.56
CA TRP A 39 8.60 -4.13 8.14
C TRP A 39 9.25 -2.98 7.36
N ASN A 40 9.42 -1.83 8.01
CA ASN A 40 9.98 -0.62 7.41
C ASN A 40 11.44 -0.84 7.02
N GLU A 41 12.18 -1.72 7.71
CA GLU A 41 13.55 -2.08 7.37
C GLU A 41 13.65 -3.31 6.48
N LEU A 42 12.82 -4.33 6.76
CA LEU A 42 12.84 -5.60 6.05
C LEU A 42 12.46 -5.46 4.58
N ARG A 43 11.40 -4.68 4.29
CA ARG A 43 10.85 -4.57 2.93
C ARG A 43 11.84 -3.87 1.96
N PRO A 44 12.42 -2.70 2.28
CA PRO A 44 13.46 -2.08 1.45
C PRO A 44 14.70 -2.96 1.25
N SER A 45 15.06 -3.77 2.25
CA SER A 45 16.22 -4.67 2.15
C SER A 45 15.98 -5.89 1.26
N LEU A 46 14.74 -6.40 1.22
CA LEU A 46 14.41 -7.68 0.58
C LEU A 46 13.75 -7.51 -0.79
N LEU A 47 12.76 -6.63 -0.91
CA LEU A 47 11.88 -6.57 -2.09
C LEU A 47 12.60 -6.16 -3.38
N PRO A 48 13.61 -5.24 -3.38
CA PRO A 48 14.36 -4.94 -4.59
C PRO A 48 15.09 -6.16 -5.19
N ALA A 49 15.66 -7.03 -4.34
CA ALA A 49 16.37 -8.22 -4.79
C ALA A 49 15.45 -9.24 -5.48
N LEU A 50 14.17 -9.25 -5.10
CA LEU A 50 13.16 -10.19 -5.62
C LEU A 50 12.48 -9.70 -6.90
N ASP A 51 12.57 -8.40 -7.21
CA ASP A 51 11.75 -7.77 -8.27
C ASP A 51 12.06 -8.34 -9.65
N SER A 52 13.34 -8.56 -9.96
CA SER A 52 13.75 -9.15 -11.24
C SER A 52 13.18 -10.55 -11.47
N TYR A 53 12.93 -11.32 -10.41
CA TYR A 53 12.30 -12.63 -10.49
C TYR A 53 10.78 -12.51 -10.57
N ALA A 54 10.19 -11.64 -9.75
CA ALA A 54 8.75 -11.37 -9.78
C ALA A 54 8.28 -10.92 -11.18
N ARG A 55 9.03 -10.03 -11.84
CA ARG A 55 8.70 -9.57 -13.19
C ARG A 55 8.71 -10.66 -14.25
N LYS A 56 9.56 -11.70 -14.10
CA LYS A 56 9.58 -12.84 -15.03
C LYS A 56 8.29 -13.66 -15.03
N ILE A 57 7.53 -13.60 -13.93
CA ILE A 57 6.23 -14.26 -13.78
C ILE A 57 5.06 -13.26 -13.84
N GLY A 58 5.32 -12.04 -14.34
CA GLY A 58 4.31 -11.00 -14.53
C GLY A 58 3.83 -10.34 -13.24
N PHE A 59 4.62 -10.37 -12.17
CA PHE A 59 4.36 -9.67 -10.90
C PHE A 59 5.37 -8.54 -10.67
N PHE A 60 5.14 -7.70 -9.67
CA PHE A 60 6.13 -6.73 -9.19
C PHE A 60 6.29 -6.83 -7.68
N THR A 61 7.49 -6.52 -7.19
CA THR A 61 7.75 -6.21 -5.78
C THR A 61 8.18 -4.76 -5.59
N LEU A 62 8.54 -4.07 -6.68
CA LEU A 62 8.81 -2.63 -6.74
C LEU A 62 7.86 -1.92 -7.70
N ASN A 63 7.35 -0.76 -7.30
CA ASN A 63 6.55 0.07 -8.19
C ASN A 63 6.75 1.56 -7.90
N ARG A 64 6.69 2.40 -8.93
CA ARG A 64 6.84 3.86 -8.79
C ARG A 64 5.58 4.46 -8.15
N ALA A 65 5.78 5.41 -7.25
CA ALA A 65 4.75 6.33 -6.77
C ALA A 65 4.51 7.42 -7.82
N TYR A 66 3.24 7.71 -8.11
CA TYR A 66 2.84 8.73 -9.07
C TYR A 66 2.29 9.97 -8.35
N GLU A 67 2.44 11.15 -8.96
CA GLU A 67 1.90 12.41 -8.42
C GLU A 67 0.38 12.33 -8.21
N SER A 68 -0.34 11.61 -9.08
CA SER A 68 -1.79 11.37 -8.91
C SER A 68 -2.17 10.50 -7.70
N GLU A 69 -1.20 9.91 -7.02
CA GLU A 69 -1.39 9.19 -5.75
C GLU A 69 -1.08 10.08 -4.54
N PHE A 70 -0.50 11.27 -4.72
CA PHE A 70 -0.20 12.18 -3.62
C PHE A 70 -1.49 12.58 -2.90
N VAL A 71 -1.43 12.61 -1.57
CA VAL A 71 -2.53 13.00 -0.67
C VAL A 71 -2.20 14.32 -0.01
N ALA A 72 -1.12 14.37 0.74
CA ALA A 72 -0.74 15.52 1.56
C ALA A 72 0.71 15.44 2.01
N THR A 73 1.29 16.60 2.30
CA THR A 73 2.53 16.71 3.08
C THR A 73 2.14 17.10 4.50
N VAL A 74 2.69 16.41 5.50
CA VAL A 74 2.43 16.65 6.92
C VAL A 74 3.73 16.91 7.66
N GLU A 75 3.69 17.79 8.65
CA GLU A 75 4.77 18.04 9.61
C GLU A 75 4.45 17.26 10.91
N ALA A 76 5.03 16.08 11.04
CA ALA A 76 4.83 15.19 12.19
C ALA A 76 5.97 14.18 12.27
N ASP A 77 6.14 13.51 13.41
CA ASP A 77 7.03 12.34 13.45
C ASP A 77 6.33 11.09 12.86
N LEU A 78 7.14 10.17 12.31
CA LEU A 78 6.64 8.92 11.71
C LEU A 78 5.73 8.11 12.67
N PRO A 79 6.06 7.93 13.96
CA PRO A 79 5.19 7.23 14.90
C PRO A 79 3.81 7.88 15.07
N SER A 80 3.68 9.20 14.94
CA SER A 80 2.40 9.89 15.00
C SER A 80 1.57 9.63 13.74
N ILE A 81 2.20 9.61 12.57
CA ILE A 81 1.54 9.26 11.30
C ILE A 81 1.04 7.81 11.34
N GLU A 82 1.88 6.89 11.80
CA GLU A 82 1.57 5.46 11.90
C GLU A 82 0.44 5.18 12.90
N ARG A 83 0.43 5.86 14.06
CA ARG A 83 -0.68 5.79 15.01
C ARG A 83 -1.96 6.38 14.44
N TRP A 84 -1.89 7.53 13.76
CA TRP A 84 -3.06 8.12 13.11
C TRP A 84 -3.67 7.16 12.07
N LEU A 85 -2.85 6.54 11.22
CA LEU A 85 -3.34 5.53 10.26
C LEU A 85 -4.02 4.36 10.97
N HIS A 86 -3.39 3.83 12.02
CA HIS A 86 -3.96 2.73 12.79
C HIS A 86 -5.29 3.11 13.47
N ASP A 87 -5.39 4.29 14.06
CA ASP A 87 -6.62 4.79 14.68
C ASP A 87 -7.75 4.99 13.66
N MET A 88 -7.41 5.21 12.38
CA MET A 88 -8.35 5.22 11.25
C MET A 88 -8.67 3.80 10.72
N GLY A 89 -8.23 2.75 11.40
CA GLY A 89 -8.51 1.36 11.08
C GLY A 89 -7.61 0.75 10.01
N TYR A 90 -6.47 1.38 9.70
CA TYR A 90 -5.50 0.78 8.80
C TYR A 90 -4.61 -0.22 9.55
N ASP A 91 -4.33 -1.35 8.90
CA ASP A 91 -3.30 -2.29 9.34
C ASP A 91 -2.02 -2.09 8.51
N ARG A 92 -0.85 -2.47 9.02
CA ARG A 92 0.35 -2.60 8.18
C ARG A 92 0.06 -3.47 6.96
N ASN A 93 0.65 -3.14 5.82
CA ASN A 93 0.47 -3.88 4.58
C ASN A 93 1.75 -4.63 4.13
N PRO A 94 2.19 -5.68 4.84
CA PRO A 94 3.46 -6.34 4.54
C PRO A 94 3.51 -6.99 3.14
N MET A 95 2.33 -7.30 2.58
CA MET A 95 2.19 -7.90 1.25
C MET A 95 2.16 -6.89 0.11
N ALA A 96 2.25 -5.58 0.39
CA ALA A 96 2.38 -4.56 -0.65
C ALA A 96 3.75 -4.59 -1.31
N GLY A 97 3.78 -4.35 -2.63
CA GLY A 97 5.02 -3.98 -3.32
C GLY A 97 5.57 -2.65 -2.76
N LEU A 98 6.89 -2.57 -2.61
CA LEU A 98 7.60 -1.39 -2.12
C LEU A 98 7.50 -0.25 -3.14
N LYS A 99 7.15 0.95 -2.66
CA LYS A 99 7.07 2.15 -3.48
C LYS A 99 8.36 2.94 -3.45
N TYR A 100 8.66 3.58 -4.58
CA TYR A 100 9.75 4.55 -4.70
C TYR A 100 9.28 5.82 -5.42
N ARG A 101 9.82 6.99 -5.06
CA ARG A 101 9.64 8.25 -5.81
C ARG A 101 10.80 8.47 -6.77
N GLY A 102 10.62 9.39 -7.72
CA GLY A 102 11.69 9.78 -8.64
C GLY A 102 12.19 8.61 -9.50
N ASN A 103 13.50 8.44 -9.57
CA ASN A 103 14.14 7.29 -10.22
C ASN A 103 14.48 6.22 -9.18
N LEU A 104 14.47 4.96 -9.62
CA LEU A 104 14.82 3.84 -8.72
C LEU A 104 16.26 3.93 -8.19
N GLU A 105 17.17 4.55 -8.95
CA GLU A 105 18.58 4.75 -8.57
C GLU A 105 18.76 5.73 -7.41
N ASP A 106 17.75 6.57 -7.15
CA ASP A 106 17.76 7.54 -6.06
C ASP A 106 17.44 6.89 -4.70
N GLU A 107 16.98 5.64 -4.70
CA GLU A 107 16.63 4.83 -3.52
C GLU A 107 15.66 5.53 -2.53
N ASP A 108 14.86 6.48 -3.02
CA ASP A 108 13.81 7.18 -2.25
C ASP A 108 12.59 6.27 -2.11
N PHE A 109 12.68 5.33 -1.18
CA PHE A 109 11.64 4.34 -0.86
C PHE A 109 10.66 4.82 0.20
N GLU A 110 9.45 4.27 0.17
CA GLU A 110 8.47 4.47 1.24
C GLU A 110 9.06 4.00 2.59
N VAL A 111 8.82 4.78 3.64
CA VAL A 111 9.25 4.46 5.01
C VAL A 111 8.21 3.63 5.76
N THR A 112 6.96 3.58 5.28
CA THR A 112 5.88 2.82 5.90
C THR A 112 4.75 2.53 4.90
N THR A 113 4.00 1.44 5.12
CA THR A 113 2.89 1.01 4.25
C THR A 113 1.71 0.48 5.07
N TRP A 114 0.50 0.85 4.66
CA TRP A 114 -0.73 0.65 5.42
C TRP A 114 -1.90 0.34 4.50
N ALA A 115 -2.84 -0.48 4.95
CA ALA A 115 -4.04 -0.79 4.20
C ALA A 115 -5.27 -0.81 5.08
N TYR A 116 -6.27 -0.04 4.66
CA TYR A 116 -7.62 -0.12 5.20
C TYR A 116 -8.42 -1.12 4.37
N ARG A 117 -9.10 -2.04 5.06
CA ARG A 117 -9.90 -3.09 4.45
C ARG A 117 -11.25 -3.16 5.15
N GLU A 118 -12.32 -3.09 4.38
CA GLU A 118 -13.68 -3.24 4.86
C GLU A 118 -14.43 -4.15 3.89
N SER A 119 -15.02 -5.21 4.43
CA SER A 119 -15.70 -6.24 3.64
C SER A 119 -17.13 -5.86 3.27
N ASP A 120 -17.78 -5.01 4.07
CA ASP A 120 -19.22 -4.72 4.05
C ASP A 120 -20.10 -6.00 4.05
N ASN A 121 -19.57 -7.15 4.49
CA ASN A 121 -20.20 -8.44 4.35
C ASN A 121 -19.97 -9.32 5.59
N SER A 122 -21.06 -9.70 6.27
CA SER A 122 -20.98 -10.50 7.49
C SER A 122 -20.35 -11.90 7.34
N LEU A 123 -20.18 -12.40 6.11
CA LEU A 123 -19.57 -13.70 5.81
C LEU A 123 -18.09 -13.60 5.44
N ILE A 124 -17.60 -12.40 5.10
CA ILE A 124 -16.23 -12.18 4.68
C ILE A 124 -15.60 -11.27 5.73
N PRO A 125 -14.63 -11.75 6.55
CA PRO A 125 -13.99 -10.88 7.52
C PRO A 125 -13.18 -9.79 6.80
N ASP A 126 -13.01 -8.63 7.43
CA ASP A 126 -12.35 -7.46 6.83
C ASP A 126 -10.92 -7.73 6.29
N PRO A 127 -10.06 -8.55 6.93
CA PRO A 127 -8.79 -8.96 6.34
C PRO A 127 -8.91 -9.60 4.95
N LEU A 128 -10.05 -10.20 4.64
CA LEU A 128 -10.37 -10.83 3.36
C LEU A 128 -11.26 -9.94 2.47
N ALA A 129 -11.39 -8.65 2.75
CA ALA A 129 -12.06 -7.72 1.85
C ALA A 129 -11.49 -7.83 0.43
N PHE A 130 -12.33 -7.67 -0.59
CA PHE A 130 -11.88 -7.74 -1.99
C PHE A 130 -11.04 -6.53 -2.40
N TRP A 131 -11.21 -5.42 -1.70
CA TRP A 131 -10.59 -4.14 -2.02
C TRP A 131 -9.91 -3.57 -0.78
N GLN A 132 -8.95 -2.69 -0.99
CA GLN A 132 -8.26 -1.96 0.06
C GLN A 132 -7.96 -0.52 -0.37
N THR A 133 -7.93 0.39 0.59
CA THR A 133 -7.24 1.67 0.42
C THR A 133 -5.83 1.49 0.94
N HIS A 134 -4.84 1.61 0.07
CA HIS A 134 -3.43 1.48 0.40
C HIS A 134 -2.82 2.87 0.56
N VAL A 135 -2.17 3.11 1.70
CA VAL A 135 -1.40 4.31 2.01
C VAL A 135 0.07 3.95 2.15
N PHE A 136 0.92 4.79 1.60
CA PHE A 136 2.37 4.69 1.73
C PHE A 136 2.96 6.08 1.94
N VAL A 137 4.03 6.15 2.73
CA VAL A 137 4.59 7.42 3.20
C VAL A 137 6.06 7.52 2.84
N PHE A 138 6.50 8.70 2.43
CA PHE A 138 7.91 9.02 2.20
C PHE A 138 8.38 10.06 3.20
N ASP A 139 9.63 9.92 3.66
CA ASP A 139 10.32 10.91 4.48
C ASP A 139 10.99 11.94 3.55
N ASN A 140 10.78 13.24 3.80
CA ASN A 140 11.40 14.30 3.01
C ASN A 140 12.76 14.74 3.56
N GLY A 141 13.18 14.22 4.72
CA GLY A 141 14.47 14.50 5.35
C GLY A 141 14.54 15.86 6.05
N ASP A 142 13.44 16.61 6.11
CA ASP A 142 13.33 17.95 6.70
C ASP A 142 12.31 18.02 7.85
N GLY A 143 11.84 16.87 8.33
CA GLY A 143 10.80 16.76 9.37
C GLY A 143 9.37 16.73 8.81
N THR A 144 9.22 16.75 7.48
CA THR A 144 7.93 16.53 6.82
C THR A 144 7.86 15.15 6.16
N PHE A 145 6.64 14.67 5.96
CA PHE A 145 6.34 13.39 5.33
C PHE A 145 5.27 13.56 4.26
N ASP A 146 5.47 12.94 3.11
CA ASP A 146 4.48 12.89 2.05
C ASP A 146 3.66 11.60 2.13
N LEU A 147 2.34 11.75 2.22
CA LEU A 147 1.38 10.66 2.18
C LEU A 147 0.90 10.46 0.75
N TYR A 148 0.88 9.22 0.31
CA TYR A 148 0.34 8.79 -0.97
C TYR A 148 -0.70 7.69 -0.76
N ALA A 149 -1.66 7.58 -1.68
CA ALA A 149 -2.71 6.57 -1.61
C ALA A 149 -3.28 6.15 -2.97
N HIS A 150 -3.80 4.93 -3.00
CA HIS A 150 -4.73 4.48 -4.05
C HIS A 150 -5.71 3.44 -3.50
N TYR A 151 -6.80 3.24 -4.21
CA TYR A 151 -7.75 2.15 -3.98
C TYR A 151 -7.48 1.01 -4.96
N GLU A 152 -7.40 -0.22 -4.48
CA GLU A 152 -6.99 -1.36 -5.31
C GLU A 152 -7.54 -2.70 -4.79
N TYR A 153 -7.33 -3.78 -5.54
CA TYR A 153 -7.63 -5.12 -5.02
C TYR A 153 -6.78 -5.42 -3.79
N SER A 154 -7.37 -6.10 -2.81
CA SER A 154 -6.67 -6.43 -1.57
C SER A 154 -5.48 -7.36 -1.81
N SER A 155 -4.35 -7.02 -1.20
CA SER A 155 -3.14 -7.85 -1.14
C SER A 155 -3.32 -9.08 -0.25
N MET A 156 -4.33 -9.08 0.62
CA MET A 156 -4.62 -10.13 1.60
C MET A 156 -5.77 -11.06 1.20
N ASN A 157 -6.49 -10.77 0.10
CA ASN A 157 -7.56 -11.67 -0.34
C ASN A 157 -7.02 -12.68 -1.38
N PRO A 158 -7.01 -14.00 -1.10
CA PRO A 158 -6.42 -14.99 -1.99
C PRO A 158 -7.12 -15.10 -3.35
N LEU A 159 -8.37 -14.65 -3.48
CA LEU A 159 -9.10 -14.66 -4.74
C LEU A 159 -8.69 -13.53 -5.68
N VAL A 160 -8.13 -12.44 -5.16
CA VAL A 160 -7.82 -11.22 -5.95
C VAL A 160 -6.40 -10.69 -5.77
N ALA A 161 -5.59 -11.24 -4.87
CA ALA A 161 -4.23 -10.78 -4.63
C ALA A 161 -3.34 -10.83 -5.89
N TYR A 162 -3.56 -11.77 -6.80
CA TYR A 162 -2.85 -11.80 -8.09
C TYR A 162 -3.11 -10.54 -8.95
N LYS A 163 -4.25 -9.86 -8.76
CA LYS A 163 -4.57 -8.59 -9.43
C LYS A 163 -3.81 -7.42 -8.79
N HIS A 164 -3.62 -7.45 -7.47
CA HIS A 164 -2.83 -6.47 -6.72
C HIS A 164 -1.37 -6.46 -7.22
N VAL A 165 -0.70 -7.62 -7.21
CA VAL A 165 0.70 -7.75 -7.69
C VAL A 165 0.88 -7.54 -9.21
N ARG A 166 -0.23 -7.30 -9.93
CA ARG A 166 -0.27 -6.93 -11.35
C ARG A 166 -0.75 -5.50 -11.59
N GLY A 167 -1.14 -4.76 -10.56
CA GLY A 167 -1.61 -3.38 -10.67
C GLY A 167 -2.91 -3.24 -11.46
N ILE A 168 -3.78 -4.25 -11.42
CA ILE A 168 -5.06 -4.25 -12.13
C ILE A 168 -6.10 -3.54 -11.28
N GLY A 169 -6.90 -2.64 -11.87
CA GLY A 169 -8.06 -2.04 -11.21
C GLY A 169 -7.72 -1.00 -10.13
N MET A 170 -6.53 -0.42 -10.20
CA MET A 170 -6.12 0.68 -9.33
C MET A 170 -6.90 1.96 -9.65
N ASP A 171 -7.41 2.60 -8.60
CA ASP A 171 -8.17 3.85 -8.63
C ASP A 171 -7.53 4.84 -7.65
N ARG A 172 -6.76 5.77 -8.21
CA ARG A 172 -5.97 6.73 -7.43
C ARG A 172 -6.84 7.82 -6.83
N GLU A 173 -7.78 8.35 -7.61
CA GLU A 173 -8.71 9.40 -7.18
C GLU A 173 -9.54 8.94 -5.98
N ARG A 174 -10.08 7.72 -6.03
CA ARG A 174 -10.83 7.16 -4.91
C ARG A 174 -9.98 7.00 -3.66
N GLY A 175 -8.74 6.51 -3.80
CA GLY A 175 -7.82 6.33 -2.67
C GLY A 175 -7.43 7.65 -2.04
N VAL A 176 -6.96 8.60 -2.84
CA VAL A 176 -6.60 9.96 -2.41
C VAL A 176 -7.77 10.64 -1.72
N GLY A 177 -8.94 10.64 -2.35
CA GLY A 177 -10.14 11.26 -1.79
C GLY A 177 -10.60 10.62 -0.48
N TYR A 178 -10.39 9.31 -0.27
CA TYR A 178 -10.69 8.65 1.00
C TYR A 178 -9.78 9.13 2.13
N VAL A 179 -8.47 9.16 1.88
CA VAL A 179 -7.48 9.57 2.90
C VAL A 179 -7.58 11.05 3.23
N LEU A 180 -7.80 11.91 2.22
CA LEU A 180 -8.06 13.34 2.43
C LEU A 180 -9.25 13.58 3.36
N ARG A 181 -10.37 12.86 3.18
CA ARG A 181 -11.53 12.99 4.07
C ARG A 181 -11.21 12.60 5.51
N ASN A 182 -10.36 11.59 5.73
CA ASN A 182 -9.94 11.20 7.08
C ASN A 182 -9.04 12.27 7.72
N LEU A 183 -8.14 12.88 6.93
CA LEU A 183 -7.31 13.99 7.39
C LEU A 183 -8.16 15.21 7.80
N GLU A 184 -9.13 15.60 6.97
CA GLU A 184 -10.03 16.73 7.25
C GLU A 184 -10.88 16.54 8.51
N GLN A 185 -11.28 15.29 8.79
CA GLN A 185 -12.17 14.99 9.91
C GLN A 185 -11.43 14.83 11.23
N ASN A 186 -10.18 14.34 11.22
CA ASN A 186 -9.54 13.87 12.44
C ASN A 186 -8.02 13.67 12.31
N SER A 187 -7.27 14.59 11.71
CA SER A 187 -5.83 14.36 11.51
C SER A 187 -5.05 14.30 12.84
N GLY A 188 -5.19 15.31 13.70
CA GLY A 188 -4.19 15.52 14.75
C GLY A 188 -2.76 15.69 14.21
N LEU A 189 -2.60 15.80 12.88
CA LEU A 189 -1.37 16.01 12.13
C LEU A 189 -1.41 17.42 11.54
N ASP A 190 -0.27 18.12 11.58
CA ASP A 190 -0.14 19.45 11.00
C ASP A 190 0.07 19.30 9.48
N VAL A 191 -0.98 19.62 8.71
CA VAL A 191 -0.98 19.49 7.25
C VAL A 191 -0.36 20.73 6.60
N VAL A 192 0.67 20.53 5.78
CA VAL A 192 1.46 21.59 5.13
C VAL A 192 1.03 21.78 3.67
N ASP A 193 0.73 20.71 2.95
CA ASP A 193 0.21 20.72 1.57
C ASP A 193 -0.82 19.60 1.37
N VAL A 194 -1.76 19.76 0.43
CA VAL A 194 -2.79 18.77 0.08
C VAL A 194 -2.99 18.66 -1.42
N ALA A 195 -3.31 17.45 -1.88
CA ALA A 195 -3.66 17.19 -3.26
C ALA A 195 -4.85 18.08 -3.70
N GLY A 196 -4.63 18.86 -4.75
CA GLY A 196 -5.59 19.85 -5.26
C GLY A 196 -5.18 21.32 -5.09
N MET A 197 -4.13 21.64 -4.31
CA MET A 197 -3.49 22.97 -4.38
C MET A 197 -2.73 23.19 -5.70
N TRP A 198 -2.25 22.10 -6.30
CA TRP A 198 -1.80 22.01 -7.68
C TRP A 198 -3.01 21.53 -8.49
N GLY A 199 -3.49 22.32 -9.45
CA GLY A 199 -4.67 21.97 -10.28
C GLY A 199 -4.53 20.60 -11.00
N PRO A 200 -5.55 20.15 -11.75
CA PRO A 200 -5.62 18.78 -12.26
C PRO A 200 -4.33 18.39 -13.01
N VAL A 201 -3.60 17.42 -12.45
CA VAL A 201 -2.38 16.87 -13.04
C VAL A 201 -2.79 15.87 -14.11
N THR A 202 -2.76 16.31 -15.36
CA THR A 202 -2.93 15.44 -16.53
C THR A 202 -1.60 14.80 -16.88
N GLU A 203 -1.23 13.70 -16.22
CA GLU A 203 -0.26 12.76 -16.80
C GLU A 203 -1.01 11.54 -17.34
N ALA A 204 -0.94 11.38 -18.67
CA ALA A 204 -1.38 10.16 -19.32
C ALA A 204 -0.53 8.99 -18.80
N ALA A 205 -1.19 7.99 -18.23
CA ALA A 205 -0.54 6.72 -17.90
C ALA A 205 0.17 6.19 -19.17
N PRO A 206 1.42 5.71 -19.08
CA PRO A 206 2.07 5.09 -20.22
C PRO A 206 1.25 3.88 -20.66
N GLU A 207 0.97 3.80 -21.96
CA GLU A 207 0.32 2.66 -22.57
C GLU A 207 1.12 1.38 -22.27
N ARG A 208 0.38 0.32 -21.94
CA ARG A 208 0.90 -1.00 -21.57
C ARG A 208 1.64 -1.69 -22.71
#